data_AF-A0A7W0V9E0-F1
#
_entry.id   AF-A0A7W0V9E0-F1
#
_cell.length_a   1.000
_cell.length_b   1.000
_cell.length_c   1.000
_cell.angle_alpha   90.00
_cell.angle_beta   90.00
_cell.angle_gamma   90.00
#
_symmetry.space_group_name_H-M   'P 1'
#
loop_
_entity.id
_entity.type
_entity.pdbx_description
1 polymer ?
#
loop_
_entity_poly.entity_id
_entity_poly.type
_entity_poly.pdbx_seq_one_letter_code
_entity_poly.pdbx_strand_id
1 'polypeptide(L)'
;MKLFTSLLLFTLLVFTACGTSSDDCVGDNCVCPVSGGCEHECTAGGSQCHIQGSSGPVDIQCADNEECHVECASSASCNVDCGNSSECHVTCPATGCEVTDCVGAGCVVSCGLFAGAATRNGSTATCP
;
A
#
# COMPACT_ATOMS: atom_id res chain seq x y z
N MET A 1 10.80 -12.33 53.38
CA MET A 1 10.49 -13.31 52.32
C MET A 1 9.45 -12.70 51.39
N LYS A 2 9.83 -12.51 50.12
CA LYS A 2 9.00 -12.57 48.88
C LYS A 2 7.87 -11.51 48.75
N LEU A 3 8.07 -10.49 47.90
CA LEU A 3 7.65 -10.40 46.47
C LEU A 3 6.11 -10.22 46.38
N PHE A 4 5.53 -9.27 45.65
CA PHE A 4 5.72 -9.05 44.21
C PHE A 4 5.30 -7.64 43.79
N THR A 5 6.22 -7.01 43.06
CA THR A 5 6.07 -5.85 42.19
C THR A 5 5.00 -6.14 41.13
N SER A 6 3.91 -5.36 41.13
CA SER A 6 2.86 -5.42 40.11
C SER A 6 3.37 -4.77 38.83
N LEU A 7 4.01 -5.55 37.98
CA LEU A 7 4.44 -5.16 36.63
C LEU A 7 3.20 -5.23 35.72
N LEU A 8 2.66 -4.07 35.37
CA LEU A 8 1.67 -3.91 34.29
C LEU A 8 2.30 -4.40 32.99
N LEU A 9 1.91 -5.60 32.55
CA LEU A 9 2.19 -6.10 31.20
C LEU A 9 1.44 -5.21 30.20
N PHE A 10 2.17 -4.33 29.51
CA PHE A 10 1.72 -3.76 28.25
C PHE A 10 1.95 -4.83 27.18
N THR A 11 0.92 -5.64 26.92
CA THR A 11 0.94 -6.61 25.83
C THR A 11 0.83 -5.84 24.52
N LEU A 12 1.98 -5.53 23.93
CA LEU A 12 2.09 -5.03 22.56
C LEU A 12 1.67 -6.20 21.64
N LEU A 13 0.41 -6.21 21.21
CA LEU A 13 -0.07 -7.05 20.13
C LEU A 13 0.57 -6.53 18.84
N VAL A 14 1.78 -7.00 18.54
CA VAL A 14 2.35 -6.88 17.20
C VAL A 14 1.54 -7.85 16.34
N PHE A 15 0.56 -7.33 15.61
CA PHE A 15 -0.02 -8.04 14.48
C PHE A 15 1.06 -8.08 13.41
N THR A 16 1.94 -9.08 13.46
CA THR A 16 2.76 -9.42 12.31
C THR A 16 1.81 -10.01 11.29
N ALA A 17 1.31 -9.18 10.37
CA ALA A 17 0.60 -9.61 9.18
C ALA A 17 1.56 -10.44 8.34
N CYS A 18 1.60 -11.75 8.61
CA CYS A 18 2.30 -12.71 7.77
C CYS A 18 1.35 -13.07 6.62
N GLY A 19 1.32 -12.24 5.59
CA GLY A 19 0.69 -12.57 4.32
C GLY A 19 1.36 -13.81 3.72
N THR A 20 0.58 -14.81 3.33
CA THR A 20 1.07 -16.04 2.69
C THR A 20 1.24 -15.89 1.18
N SER A 21 1.61 -14.70 0.71
CA SER A 21 1.84 -14.41 -0.70
C SER A 21 3.33 -14.57 -1.01
N SER A 22 3.64 -15.26 -2.10
CA SER A 22 5.01 -15.52 -2.57
C SER A 22 5.65 -14.25 -3.14
N ASP A 23 5.65 -13.17 -2.37
CA ASP A 23 6.12 -11.85 -2.78
C ASP A 23 7.63 -11.79 -2.56
N ASP A 24 8.36 -11.42 -3.61
CA ASP A 24 9.81 -11.24 -3.53
C ASP A 24 10.08 -9.83 -3.00
N CYS A 25 10.17 -9.70 -1.67
CA CYS A 25 10.40 -8.43 -0.97
C CYS A 25 11.84 -8.28 -0.46
N VAL A 26 12.40 -7.09 -0.64
CA VAL A 26 13.62 -6.63 0.03
C VAL A 26 13.28 -5.33 0.78
N GLY A 27 12.86 -5.48 2.04
CA GLY A 27 12.25 -4.37 2.79
C GLY A 27 10.90 -4.00 2.20
N ASP A 28 10.68 -2.71 1.94
CA ASP A 28 9.45 -2.18 1.34
C ASP A 28 9.48 -2.15 -0.19
N ASN A 29 10.45 -2.83 -0.80
CA ASN A 29 10.55 -3.03 -2.24
C ASN A 29 10.09 -4.44 -2.57
N CYS A 30 8.89 -4.59 -3.14
CA CYS A 30 8.28 -5.90 -3.38
C CYS A 30 7.88 -6.09 -4.83
N VAL A 31 8.06 -7.31 -5.34
CA VAL A 31 7.46 -7.78 -6.59
C VAL A 31 6.39 -8.80 -6.26
N CYS A 32 5.15 -8.47 -6.61
CA CYS A 32 3.98 -9.31 -6.40
C CYS A 32 4.03 -10.57 -7.28
N PRO A 33 3.38 -11.67 -6.87
CA PRO A 33 3.45 -12.93 -7.57
C PRO A 33 2.58 -12.88 -8.81
N VAL A 34 2.99 -13.59 -9.87
CA VAL A 34 2.28 -13.59 -11.16
C VAL A 34 0.81 -14.00 -11.02
N SER A 35 0.53 -14.92 -10.10
CA SER A 35 -0.83 -15.39 -9.78
C SER A 35 -1.03 -15.40 -8.27
N GLY A 36 -2.00 -14.64 -7.79
CA GLY A 36 -2.31 -14.50 -6.36
C GLY A 36 -2.57 -13.06 -5.98
N GLY A 37 -3.24 -12.83 -4.84
CA GLY A 37 -3.30 -11.51 -4.26
C GLY A 37 -1.95 -11.08 -3.70
N CYS A 38 -1.70 -9.78 -3.70
CA CYS A 38 -0.53 -9.14 -3.13
C CYS A 38 -1.00 -8.14 -2.08
N GLU A 39 -0.66 -8.40 -0.82
CA GLU A 39 -0.99 -7.55 0.32
C GLU A 39 0.31 -7.15 1.00
N HIS A 40 0.57 -5.85 1.15
CA HIS A 40 1.80 -5.37 1.79
C HIS A 40 1.57 -4.09 2.59
N GLU A 41 2.15 -4.05 3.79
CA GLU A 41 2.18 -2.88 4.67
C GLU A 41 3.62 -2.38 4.75
N CYS A 42 3.84 -1.15 4.29
CA CYS A 42 5.16 -0.53 4.27
C CYS A 42 5.58 -0.02 5.65
N THR A 43 6.86 -0.17 5.96
CA THR A 43 7.40 0.08 7.30
C THR A 43 7.71 1.56 7.51
N ALA A 44 7.06 2.20 8.48
CA ALA A 44 7.36 3.58 8.85
C ALA A 44 8.81 3.77 9.35
N GLY A 45 9.45 4.84 8.88
CA GLY A 45 10.86 5.15 9.09
C GLY A 45 11.81 4.23 8.32
N GLY A 46 11.27 3.44 7.38
CA GLY A 46 11.95 2.41 6.62
C GLY A 46 12.52 2.90 5.30
N SER A 47 12.54 2.00 4.32
CA SER A 47 12.86 2.32 2.93
C SER A 47 11.63 2.91 2.24
N GLN A 48 11.84 3.59 1.10
CA GLN A 48 10.73 3.99 0.23
C GLN A 48 9.88 2.77 -0.14
N CYS A 49 8.56 2.95 -0.14
CA CYS A 49 7.59 1.90 -0.42
C CYS A 49 7.40 1.73 -1.92
N HIS A 50 8.03 0.72 -2.52
CA HIS A 50 7.99 0.47 -3.96
C HIS A 50 7.42 -0.91 -4.26
N ILE A 51 6.22 -0.95 -4.82
CA ILE A 51 5.52 -2.21 -5.07
C ILE A 51 5.26 -2.39 -6.56
N GLN A 52 5.72 -3.51 -7.10
CA GLN A 52 5.43 -3.93 -8.47
C GLN A 52 4.33 -5.00 -8.45
N GLY A 53 3.12 -4.56 -8.72
CA GLY A 53 1.95 -5.41 -8.91
C GLY A 53 2.07 -6.33 -10.11
N SER A 54 1.40 -7.47 -10.03
CA SER A 54 1.24 -8.40 -11.15
C SER A 54 -0.23 -8.59 -11.49
N SER A 55 -0.61 -9.71 -12.12
CA SER A 55 -1.96 -9.88 -12.67
C SER A 55 -3.08 -10.07 -11.64
N GLY A 56 -2.74 -10.38 -10.38
CA GLY A 56 -3.72 -10.55 -9.30
C GLY A 56 -4.19 -9.23 -8.67
N PRO A 57 -5.04 -9.30 -7.62
CA PRO A 57 -5.42 -8.12 -6.85
C PRO A 57 -4.24 -7.62 -6.01
N VAL A 58 -4.13 -6.30 -5.87
CA VAL A 58 -3.09 -5.61 -5.11
C VAL A 58 -3.75 -4.75 -4.03
N ASP A 59 -3.32 -4.88 -2.77
CA ASP A 59 -3.78 -4.07 -1.64
C ASP A 59 -2.57 -3.61 -0.80
N ILE A 60 -2.26 -2.31 -0.87
CA ILE A 60 -1.02 -1.75 -0.31
C ILE A 60 -1.35 -0.66 0.71
N GLN A 61 -0.69 -0.74 1.86
CA GLN A 61 -0.74 0.27 2.90
C GLN A 61 0.62 0.96 2.97
N CYS A 62 0.69 2.19 2.46
CA CYS A 62 1.88 3.02 2.55
C CYS A 62 2.03 3.58 3.97
N ALA A 63 3.27 3.75 4.42
CA ALA A 63 3.53 4.36 5.72
C ALA A 63 3.20 5.86 5.73
N ASP A 64 2.78 6.35 6.90
CA ASP A 64 2.34 7.73 7.07
C ASP A 64 3.42 8.75 6.67
N ASN A 65 3.06 9.68 5.78
CA ASN A 65 3.94 10.76 5.29
C ASN A 65 5.22 10.29 4.55
N GLU A 66 5.25 9.06 4.06
CA GLU A 66 6.41 8.50 3.35
C GLU A 66 6.17 8.34 1.85
N GLU A 67 7.25 8.41 1.07
CA GLU A 67 7.14 8.21 -0.38
C GLU A 67 6.62 6.81 -0.71
N CYS A 68 5.59 6.78 -1.54
CA CYS A 68 4.95 5.54 -1.96
C CYS A 68 4.81 5.48 -3.47
N HIS A 69 5.28 4.39 -4.06
CA HIS A 69 5.18 4.12 -5.49
C HIS A 69 4.62 2.72 -5.72
N VAL A 70 3.43 2.64 -6.30
CA VAL A 70 2.74 1.37 -6.57
C VAL A 70 2.42 1.26 -8.05
N GLU A 71 2.96 0.21 -8.69
CA GLU A 71 2.71 -0.11 -10.09
C GLU A 71 1.74 -1.29 -10.20
N CYS A 72 0.45 -1.03 -10.40
CA CYS A 72 -0.60 -2.05 -10.50
C CYS A 72 -1.32 -2.04 -11.85
N ALA A 73 -0.68 -1.49 -12.90
CA ALA A 73 -1.27 -1.33 -14.23
C ALA A 73 -1.82 -2.62 -14.87
N SER A 74 -1.23 -3.76 -14.52
CA SER A 74 -1.60 -5.08 -15.04
C SER A 74 -2.49 -5.89 -14.08
N SER A 75 -2.82 -5.32 -12.91
CA SER A 75 -3.54 -6.00 -11.84
C SER A 75 -5.04 -6.09 -12.11
N ALA A 76 -5.66 -7.13 -11.55
CA ALA A 76 -7.11 -7.32 -11.64
C ALA A 76 -7.89 -6.23 -10.88
N SER A 77 -7.32 -5.76 -9.77
CA SER A 77 -7.78 -4.62 -8.98
C SER A 77 -6.60 -4.04 -8.22
N CYS A 78 -6.70 -2.78 -7.79
CA CYS A 78 -5.66 -2.13 -7.04
C CYS A 78 -6.25 -1.22 -5.96
N ASN A 79 -5.99 -1.53 -4.71
CA ASN A 79 -6.36 -0.71 -3.56
C ASN A 79 -5.07 -0.20 -2.91
N VAL A 80 -4.94 1.11 -2.75
CA VAL A 80 -3.72 1.72 -2.16
C VAL A 80 -4.13 2.78 -1.16
N ASP A 81 -3.68 2.62 0.08
CA ASP A 81 -3.72 3.67 1.07
C ASP A 81 -2.39 4.43 1.06
N CYS A 82 -2.42 5.71 0.66
CA CYS A 82 -1.23 6.56 0.57
C CYS A 82 -0.70 7.06 1.92
N GLY A 83 -1.37 6.78 3.06
CA GLY A 83 -0.88 7.20 4.38
C GLY A 83 -0.70 8.72 4.51
N ASN A 84 -1.55 9.50 3.84
CA ASN A 84 -1.43 10.96 3.76
C ASN A 84 -0.06 11.46 3.23
N SER A 85 0.65 10.64 2.47
CA SER A 85 1.92 11.01 1.87
C SER A 85 1.79 12.21 0.94
N SER A 86 2.78 13.11 1.00
CA SER A 86 2.90 14.20 0.03
C SER A 86 3.38 13.72 -1.33
N GLU A 87 3.95 12.51 -1.43
CA GLU A 87 4.51 11.89 -2.64
C GLU A 87 3.98 10.45 -2.76
N CYS A 88 2.79 10.31 -3.35
CA CYS A 88 2.14 9.01 -3.58
C CYS A 88 1.86 8.82 -5.07
N HIS A 89 2.60 7.93 -5.72
CA HIS A 89 2.52 7.68 -7.15
C HIS A 89 1.92 6.30 -7.38
N VAL A 90 0.70 6.26 -7.91
CA VAL A 90 -0.01 5.00 -8.19
C VAL A 90 -0.32 4.89 -9.67
N THR A 91 0.24 3.86 -10.30
CA THR A 91 -0.10 3.48 -11.68
C THR A 91 -1.14 2.37 -11.62
N CYS A 92 -2.40 2.78 -11.70
CA CYS A 92 -3.56 1.91 -11.62
C CYS A 92 -3.81 1.12 -12.92
N PRO A 93 -4.53 -0.01 -12.84
CA PRO A 93 -5.15 -0.62 -14.01
C PRO A 93 -6.21 0.33 -14.62
N ALA A 94 -6.72 -0.02 -15.80
CA ALA A 94 -7.73 0.80 -16.47
C ALA A 94 -9.00 1.00 -15.64
N THR A 95 -9.38 -0.03 -14.86
CA THR A 95 -10.59 -0.05 -14.04
C THR A 95 -10.34 -0.75 -12.70
N GLY A 96 -11.15 -0.45 -11.69
CA GLY A 96 -11.09 -1.17 -10.40
C GLY A 96 -9.87 -0.76 -9.55
N CYS A 97 -9.51 0.51 -9.60
CA CYS A 97 -8.50 1.09 -8.74
C CYS A 97 -9.14 2.08 -7.76
N GLU A 98 -8.78 1.97 -6.49
CA GLU A 98 -9.12 2.93 -5.45
C GLU A 98 -7.85 3.31 -4.70
N VAL A 99 -7.60 4.61 -4.59
CA VAL A 99 -6.46 5.16 -3.87
C VAL A 99 -7.00 6.10 -2.81
N THR A 100 -6.78 5.78 -1.54
CA THR A 100 -7.22 6.56 -0.38
C THR A 100 -6.07 7.36 0.22
N ASP A 101 -6.42 8.37 1.01
CA ASP A 101 -5.47 9.30 1.66
C ASP A 101 -4.42 9.89 0.71
N CYS A 102 -4.83 10.03 -0.55
CA CYS A 102 -4.11 10.66 -1.65
C CYS A 102 -4.24 12.17 -1.52
N VAL A 103 -3.32 12.79 -0.78
CA VAL A 103 -3.36 14.21 -0.47
C VAL A 103 -2.25 14.98 -1.18
N GLY A 104 -2.45 16.29 -1.34
CA GLY A 104 -1.44 17.18 -1.91
C GLY A 104 -1.22 17.02 -3.42
N ALA A 105 -0.21 17.74 -3.92
CA ALA A 105 0.12 17.82 -5.35
C ALA A 105 0.99 16.66 -5.83
N GLY A 106 1.76 16.02 -4.93
CA GLY A 106 2.57 14.86 -5.24
C GLY A 106 1.83 13.54 -5.13
N CYS A 107 0.53 13.54 -4.77
CA CYS A 107 -0.29 12.39 -5.06
C CYS A 107 -0.65 12.38 -6.55
N VAL A 108 -0.16 11.39 -7.30
CA VAL A 108 -0.36 11.20 -8.73
C VAL A 108 -0.96 9.83 -8.97
N VAL A 109 -2.18 9.78 -9.52
CA VAL A 109 -2.89 8.53 -9.82
C VAL A 109 -3.19 8.48 -11.32
N SER A 110 -2.68 7.43 -11.97
CA SER A 110 -2.81 7.22 -13.42
C SER A 110 -3.66 6.00 -13.72
N CYS A 111 -4.79 6.15 -14.42
CA CYS A 111 -5.74 5.07 -14.71
C CYS A 111 -5.49 4.41 -16.05
N GLY A 112 -4.54 3.48 -16.12
CA GLY A 112 -4.14 2.83 -17.37
C GLY A 112 -3.80 3.80 -18.50
N LEU A 113 -3.43 3.29 -19.68
CA LEU A 113 -3.07 4.17 -20.80
C LEU A 113 -4.27 4.83 -21.49
N PHE A 114 -5.49 4.32 -21.26
CA PHE A 114 -6.67 4.64 -22.08
C PHE A 114 -7.94 4.98 -21.29
N ALA A 115 -7.95 4.86 -19.96
CA ALA A 115 -9.18 5.12 -19.18
C ALA A 115 -9.39 6.61 -18.84
N GLY A 116 -8.39 7.45 -19.11
CA GLY A 116 -8.43 8.88 -18.81
C GLY A 116 -7.84 9.22 -17.45
N ALA A 117 -8.16 10.41 -16.92
CA ALA A 117 -7.68 10.84 -15.62
C ALA A 117 -8.49 10.17 -14.48
N ALA A 118 -7.84 9.94 -13.34
CA ALA A 118 -8.53 9.47 -12.14
C ALA A 118 -9.61 10.45 -11.70
N THR A 119 -10.75 9.91 -11.27
CA THR A 119 -11.81 10.71 -10.64
C THR A 119 -11.43 10.96 -9.19
N ARG A 120 -11.45 12.22 -8.73
CA ARG A 120 -11.14 12.56 -7.34
C ARG A 120 -12.38 12.97 -6.57
N ASN A 121 -12.51 12.47 -5.35
CA ASN A 121 -13.51 12.88 -4.37
C ASN A 121 -12.85 12.99 -2.99
N GLY A 122 -12.55 14.22 -2.54
CA GLY A 122 -11.78 14.44 -1.32
C GLY A 122 -10.34 13.93 -1.46
N SER A 123 -9.89 13.12 -0.50
CA SER A 123 -8.60 12.42 -0.52
C SER A 123 -8.62 11.08 -1.25
N THR A 124 -9.75 10.71 -1.88
CA THR A 124 -9.87 9.46 -2.63
C THR A 124 -9.77 9.72 -4.14
N ALA A 125 -8.97 8.92 -4.83
CA ALA A 125 -8.89 8.88 -6.29
C ALA A 125 -9.30 7.49 -6.78
N THR A 126 -10.14 7.43 -7.81
CA THR A 126 -10.66 6.16 -8.36
C THR A 126 -10.49 6.08 -9.86
N CYS A 127 -10.16 4.88 -10.35
CA CYS A 127 -10.23 4.52 -11.75
C CYS A 127 -11.50 3.69 -12.00
N PRO A 128 -12.43 4.18 -12.83
CA PRO A 128 -13.78 3.63 -12.98
C PRO A 128 -13.80 2.21 -13.51
#